data_AF-A0A0R3PA29-F1
#
_entry.id   AF-A0A0R3PA29-F1
#
_cell.length_a   1.000
_cell.length_b   1.000
_cell.length_c   1.000
_cell.angle_alpha   90.00
_cell.angle_beta   90.00
_cell.angle_gamma   90.00
#
_symmetry.space_group_name_H-M   'P 1'
#
loop_
_entity.id
_entity.type
_entity.pdbx_description
1 polymer ?
#
loop_
_entity_poly.entity_id
_entity_poly.type
_entity_poly.pdbx_seq_one_letter_code
_entity_poly.pdbx_strand_id
1 'polypeptide(L)'
;MIYGSTLNGFGTRTCDVDMSLSFPLGPPKGKVIVAKALVDYPNARDEQYICAKVPIVRFRGKDGGIKADISYRNDLALHNTKLLHQYCKWDRDRLPTLGIWVKTWAKRCGVGDASKGSLSSYAWILMLIHYLQRTEPIRMLPFLQLVNTEKRLIVILSGFQVLHSQCIAVSTFELFVGFLDYFSTYFQYERHVCYRPRNCRWPRCPMVISDPFELDHNLAQSVNEDMFQYICLCMEHSHAVFMDQNLRAEFLVSKGCPRGTADKVHMNDDLLREYGVSPFADVLATYAYEYVLITSLSQIRCRCNA
;
A
#
# COMPACT_ATOMS: atom_id res chain seq x y z
N MET A 1 -2.21 10.39 15.16
CA MET A 1 -2.39 8.95 14.84
C MET A 1 -1.55 8.61 13.62
N ILE A 2 -0.82 7.49 13.62
CA ILE A 2 -0.03 7.04 12.46
C ILE A 2 -0.94 6.23 11.51
N TYR A 3 -0.69 6.27 10.21
CA TYR A 3 -1.37 5.46 9.20
C TYR A 3 -0.42 5.07 8.06
N GLY A 4 -0.96 4.52 6.96
CA GLY A 4 -0.21 4.32 5.73
C GLY A 4 0.71 3.12 5.78
N SER A 5 1.81 3.19 5.03
CA SER A 5 2.72 2.04 4.85
C SER A 5 3.34 1.58 6.18
N THR A 6 3.43 2.46 7.16
CA THR A 6 3.97 2.14 8.50
C THR A 6 3.11 1.13 9.25
N LEU A 7 1.79 1.11 9.04
CA LEU A 7 0.86 0.26 9.81
C LEU A 7 0.02 -0.71 8.97
N ASN A 8 -0.04 -0.52 7.65
CA ASN A 8 -0.86 -1.35 6.78
C ASN A 8 -0.27 -2.73 6.45
N GLY A 9 0.99 -3.00 6.83
CA GLY A 9 1.68 -4.28 6.56
C GLY A 9 2.47 -4.32 5.24
N PHE A 10 2.49 -3.23 4.47
CA PHE A 10 3.24 -3.11 3.20
C PHE A 10 4.39 -2.09 3.28
N GLY A 11 4.87 -1.81 4.49
CA GLY A 11 5.96 -0.86 4.76
C GLY A 11 7.34 -1.44 4.53
N THR A 12 8.30 -0.58 4.19
CA THR A 12 9.73 -0.89 4.22
C THR A 12 10.41 -0.04 5.30
N ARG A 13 11.64 -0.37 5.69
CA ARG A 13 12.40 0.40 6.69
C ARG A 13 12.62 1.87 6.32
N THR A 14 12.53 2.18 5.04
CA THR A 14 12.74 3.54 4.50
C THR A 14 11.44 4.16 4.03
N CYS A 15 10.28 3.59 4.37
CA CYS A 15 9.00 4.18 4.00
C CYS A 15 8.74 5.44 4.81
N ASP A 16 8.00 6.36 4.20
CA ASP A 16 7.63 7.60 4.85
C ASP A 16 6.65 7.29 6.01
N VAL A 17 6.75 8.07 7.08
CA VAL A 17 5.85 7.96 8.24
C VAL A 17 4.66 8.89 8.03
N ASP A 18 3.50 8.31 7.75
CA ASP A 18 2.26 9.06 7.58
C ASP A 18 1.54 9.26 8.92
N MET A 19 1.22 10.51 9.24
CA MET A 19 0.57 10.90 10.50
C MET A 19 -0.65 11.77 10.23
N SER A 20 -1.68 11.60 11.04
CA SER A 20 -2.87 12.46 11.05
C SER A 20 -3.08 13.08 12.43
N LEU A 21 -3.20 14.41 12.45
CA LEU A 21 -3.52 15.18 13.64
C LEU A 21 -5.02 15.44 13.72
N SER A 22 -5.57 15.44 14.93
CA SER A 22 -6.93 15.86 15.24
C SER A 22 -6.91 16.81 16.44
N PHE A 23 -7.74 17.85 16.40
CA PHE A 23 -7.90 18.79 17.50
C PHE A 23 -9.33 18.68 18.05
N PRO A 24 -9.52 18.56 19.37
CA PRO A 24 -10.85 18.44 19.97
C PRO A 24 -11.79 19.61 19.63
N LEU A 25 -11.22 20.82 19.44
CA LEU A 25 -11.96 22.06 19.20
C LEU A 25 -12.04 22.46 17.71
N GLY A 26 -11.68 21.56 16.79
CA GLY A 26 -11.69 21.80 15.34
C GLY A 26 -10.36 22.33 14.77
N PRO A 27 -10.21 22.36 13.43
CA PRO A 27 -8.94 22.71 12.81
C PRO A 27 -8.61 24.17 13.07
N PRO A 28 -7.39 24.49 13.50
CA PRO A 28 -6.88 25.82 13.26
C PRO A 28 -6.58 25.97 11.75
N LYS A 29 -6.84 27.15 11.19
CA LYS A 29 -6.78 27.39 9.73
C LYS A 29 -5.34 27.22 9.18
N GLY A 30 -5.19 26.49 8.08
CA GLY A 30 -3.99 26.51 7.20
C GLY A 30 -2.64 26.29 7.92
N LYS A 31 -1.76 27.31 7.88
CA LYS A 31 -0.39 27.33 8.42
C LYS A 31 -0.27 26.94 9.90
N VAL A 32 -1.36 26.90 10.65
CA VAL A 32 -1.34 26.47 12.06
C VAL A 32 -1.13 24.96 12.20
N ILE A 33 -1.54 24.14 11.23
CA ILE A 33 -1.17 22.71 11.21
C ILE A 33 0.35 22.57 11.08
N VAL A 34 0.97 23.39 10.21
CA VAL A 34 2.42 23.47 10.03
C VAL A 34 3.10 23.93 11.32
N ALA A 35 2.62 25.03 11.91
CA ALA A 35 3.18 25.57 13.14
C ALA A 35 3.07 24.57 14.30
N LYS A 36 1.95 23.84 14.44
CA LYS A 36 1.80 22.82 15.47
C LYS A 36 2.70 21.61 15.23
N ALA A 37 2.80 21.13 13.99
CA ALA A 37 3.70 20.04 13.62
C ALA A 37 5.17 20.38 13.93
N LEU A 38 5.58 21.61 13.63
CA LEU A 38 6.94 22.13 13.92
C LEU A 38 7.19 22.34 15.42
N VAL A 39 6.19 22.85 16.15
CA VAL A 39 6.28 23.04 17.62
C VAL A 39 6.39 21.69 18.34
N ASP A 40 5.64 20.69 17.89
CA ASP A 40 5.66 19.35 18.49
C ASP A 40 6.91 18.56 18.11
N TYR A 41 7.62 18.98 17.05
CA TYR A 41 8.83 18.31 16.57
C TYR A 41 9.96 19.32 16.28
N PRO A 42 10.61 19.88 17.33
CA PRO A 42 11.64 20.93 17.18
C PRO A 42 12.90 20.49 16.42
N ASN A 43 13.01 19.19 16.13
CA ASN A 43 14.10 18.57 15.36
C ASN A 43 13.75 18.33 13.88
N ALA A 44 12.65 18.89 13.39
CA ALA A 44 12.27 18.85 11.97
C ALA A 44 13.28 19.59 11.09
N ARG A 45 13.44 19.10 9.86
CA ARG A 45 14.25 19.71 8.79
C ARG A 45 13.53 19.54 7.46
N ASP A 46 13.91 20.35 6.48
CA ASP A 46 13.41 20.29 5.10
C ASP A 46 11.88 20.37 5.00
N GLU A 47 11.28 21.29 5.73
CA GLU A 47 9.84 21.33 5.87
C GLU A 47 9.16 21.91 4.63
N GLN A 48 8.17 21.18 4.13
CA GLN A 48 7.46 21.53 2.92
C GLN A 48 5.96 21.43 3.16
N TYR A 49 5.26 22.51 2.85
CA TYR A 49 3.79 22.51 2.81
C TYR A 49 3.31 22.13 1.41
N ILE A 50 2.50 21.07 1.32
CA ILE A 50 1.93 20.56 0.08
C ILE A 50 0.44 20.86 0.07
N CYS A 51 0.02 21.73 -0.85
CA CYS A 51 -1.37 22.13 -1.02
C CYS A 51 -2.10 21.17 -1.99
N ALA A 52 -2.44 19.97 -1.51
CA ALA A 52 -3.22 18.96 -2.24
C ALA A 52 -4.68 18.87 -1.72
N LYS A 53 -5.48 17.91 -2.24
CA LYS A 53 -6.87 17.64 -1.76
C LYS A 53 -6.92 17.47 -0.23
N VAL A 54 -5.93 16.78 0.32
CA VAL A 54 -5.63 16.76 1.75
C VAL A 54 -4.31 17.50 1.95
N PRO A 55 -4.30 18.66 2.64
CA PRO A 55 -3.06 19.38 2.93
C PRO A 55 -2.10 18.54 3.77
N ILE A 56 -0.83 18.52 3.37
CA ILE A 56 0.22 17.74 4.02
C ILE A 56 1.40 18.64 4.38
N VAL A 57 1.98 18.38 5.54
CA VAL A 57 3.28 18.92 5.95
C VAL A 57 4.29 17.80 5.89
N ARG A 58 5.24 17.92 4.98
CA ARG A 58 6.35 16.97 4.83
C ARG A 58 7.59 17.52 5.51
N PHE A 59 8.32 16.68 6.24
CA PHE A 59 9.58 17.04 6.87
C PHE A 59 10.48 15.81 7.04
N ARG A 60 11.74 16.03 7.42
CA ARG A 60 12.67 14.98 7.82
C ARG A 60 13.05 15.13 9.29
N GLY A 61 13.07 14.01 10.01
CA GLY A 61 13.63 13.97 11.37
C GLY A 61 15.16 13.97 11.35
N LYS A 62 15.78 14.63 12.33
CA LYS A 62 17.25 14.54 12.56
C LYS A 62 17.71 13.12 12.85
N ASP A 63 16.88 12.31 13.51
CA ASP A 63 17.21 10.95 13.92
C ASP A 63 16.97 9.99 12.73
N GLY A 64 18.05 9.72 11.98
CA GLY A 64 18.02 8.77 10.86
C GLY A 64 17.48 9.30 9.53
N GLY A 65 17.11 10.57 9.44
CA GLY A 65 16.67 11.20 8.18
C GLY A 65 15.32 10.70 7.66
N ILE A 66 14.51 10.08 8.53
CA ILE A 66 13.19 9.54 8.19
C ILE A 66 12.29 10.67 7.70
N LYS A 67 11.65 10.45 6.56
CA LYS A 67 10.64 11.37 6.00
C LYS A 67 9.30 11.13 6.67
N ALA A 68 8.61 12.20 7.02
CA ALA A 68 7.31 12.15 7.65
C ALA A 68 6.34 13.13 6.99
N ASP A 69 5.10 12.69 6.83
CA ASP A 69 4.01 13.43 6.24
C ASP A 69 2.88 13.57 7.26
N ILE A 70 2.55 14.79 7.66
CA ILE A 70 1.45 15.10 8.58
C ILE A 70 0.26 15.67 7.83
N SER A 71 -0.89 15.03 7.95
CA SER A 71 -2.20 15.49 7.50
C SER A 71 -3.13 15.83 8.66
N TYR A 72 -4.29 16.41 8.37
CA TYR A 72 -5.31 16.74 9.38
C TYR A 72 -6.60 15.94 9.18
N ARG A 73 -7.09 15.26 10.24
CA ARG A 73 -8.31 14.42 10.28
C ARG A 73 -8.51 13.56 9.02
N ASN A 74 -7.48 12.80 8.66
CA ASN A 74 -7.52 11.87 7.53
C ASN A 74 -8.11 10.52 7.98
N ASP A 75 -9.38 10.54 8.38
CA ASP A 75 -10.08 9.36 8.88
C ASP A 75 -10.18 8.26 7.81
N LEU A 76 -10.32 8.66 6.53
CA LEU A 76 -10.34 7.74 5.41
C LEU A 76 -9.05 6.91 5.33
N ALA A 77 -7.88 7.57 5.43
CA ALA A 77 -6.60 6.87 5.39
C ALA A 77 -6.41 5.90 6.56
N LEU A 78 -6.98 6.18 7.74
CA LEU A 78 -7.00 5.25 8.86
C LEU A 78 -7.85 4.01 8.57
N HIS A 79 -9.02 4.15 7.93
CA HIS A 79 -9.85 3.02 7.52
C HIS A 79 -9.18 2.17 6.43
N ASN A 80 -8.57 2.83 5.42
CA ASN A 80 -7.80 2.16 4.37
C ASN A 80 -6.64 1.35 4.98
N THR A 81 -5.90 1.96 5.91
CA THR A 81 -4.79 1.30 6.62
C THR A 81 -5.27 0.06 7.38
N LYS A 82 -6.39 0.17 8.10
CA LYS A 82 -6.99 -0.97 8.82
C LYS A 82 -7.41 -2.08 7.87
N LEU A 83 -8.02 -1.76 6.73
CA LEU A 83 -8.46 -2.74 5.73
C LEU A 83 -7.28 -3.51 5.15
N LEU A 84 -6.27 -2.78 4.66
CA LEU A 84 -5.05 -3.35 4.10
C LEU A 84 -4.33 -4.25 5.11
N HIS A 85 -4.27 -3.80 6.37
CA HIS A 85 -3.71 -4.61 7.45
C HIS A 85 -4.46 -5.92 7.68
N GLN A 86 -5.80 -5.94 7.53
CA GLN A 86 -6.57 -7.19 7.60
C GLN A 86 -6.28 -8.12 6.42
N TYR A 87 -6.06 -7.60 5.22
CA TYR A 87 -5.61 -8.42 4.08
C TYR A 87 -4.22 -9.03 4.33
N CYS A 88 -3.26 -8.27 4.87
CA CYS A 88 -1.95 -8.83 5.26
C CYS A 88 -2.10 -9.93 6.32
N LYS A 89 -3.08 -9.84 7.22
CA LYS A 89 -3.36 -10.89 8.20
C LYS A 89 -3.97 -12.15 7.60
N TRP A 90 -4.60 -12.05 6.42
CA TRP A 90 -5.24 -13.16 5.73
C TRP A 90 -4.23 -14.13 5.14
N ASP A 91 -3.18 -13.61 4.52
CA ASP A 91 -2.06 -14.39 3.97
C ASP A 91 -0.75 -13.73 4.42
N ARG A 92 -0.36 -14.01 5.66
CA ARG A 92 0.77 -13.33 6.31
C ARG A 92 2.10 -13.59 5.63
N ASP A 93 2.22 -14.74 4.96
CA ASP A 93 3.48 -15.20 4.39
C ASP A 93 3.72 -14.57 3.01
N ARG A 94 2.68 -14.43 2.16
CA ARG A 94 2.85 -13.97 0.78
C ARG A 94 2.44 -12.51 0.55
N LEU A 95 1.35 -12.05 1.16
CA LEU A 95 0.78 -10.73 0.83
C LEU A 95 1.72 -9.57 1.16
N PRO A 96 2.31 -9.47 2.36
CA PRO A 96 3.26 -8.40 2.68
C PRO A 96 4.40 -8.31 1.66
N THR A 97 5.00 -9.46 1.32
CA THR A 97 6.08 -9.54 0.34
C THR A 97 5.62 -9.11 -1.05
N LEU A 98 4.49 -9.63 -1.54
CA LEU A 98 3.90 -9.25 -2.83
C LEU A 98 3.67 -7.74 -2.93
N GLY A 99 3.08 -7.14 -1.90
CA GLY A 99 2.80 -5.72 -1.91
C GLY A 99 4.07 -4.87 -1.92
N ILE A 100 5.15 -5.30 -1.25
CA ILE A 100 6.44 -4.61 -1.34
C ILE A 100 7.06 -4.76 -2.73
N TRP A 101 6.98 -5.94 -3.35
CA TRP A 101 7.48 -6.14 -4.72
C TRP A 101 6.75 -5.27 -5.72
N VAL A 102 5.42 -5.27 -5.71
CA VAL A 102 4.61 -4.40 -6.60
C VAL A 102 4.96 -2.94 -6.39
N LYS A 103 5.03 -2.47 -5.13
CA LYS A 103 5.39 -1.08 -4.84
C LYS A 103 6.79 -0.72 -5.33
N THR A 104 7.76 -1.62 -5.15
CA THR A 104 9.15 -1.33 -5.51
C THR A 104 9.37 -1.41 -7.01
N TRP A 105 8.78 -2.39 -7.68
CA TRP A 105 8.71 -2.47 -9.13
C TRP A 105 8.11 -1.18 -9.71
N ALA A 106 6.94 -0.76 -9.23
CA ALA A 106 6.27 0.44 -9.70
C ALA A 106 7.14 1.69 -9.51
N LYS A 107 7.83 1.81 -8.37
CA LYS A 107 8.77 2.90 -8.10
C LYS A 107 9.96 2.89 -9.06
N ARG A 108 10.54 1.72 -9.35
CA ARG A 108 11.69 1.58 -10.28
C ARG A 108 11.31 1.85 -11.74
N CYS A 109 10.10 1.46 -12.13
CA CYS A 109 9.53 1.79 -13.44
C CYS A 109 9.04 3.24 -13.54
N GLY A 110 9.13 4.04 -12.46
CA GLY A 110 8.67 5.43 -12.48
C GLY A 110 7.14 5.60 -12.53
N VAL A 111 6.38 4.54 -12.22
CA VAL A 111 4.91 4.51 -12.27
C VAL A 111 4.24 4.47 -10.89
N GLY A 112 5.01 4.73 -9.82
CA GLY A 112 4.59 4.66 -8.41
C GLY A 112 4.41 6.01 -7.69
N ASP A 113 4.29 7.11 -8.43
CA ASP A 113 4.20 8.48 -7.90
C ASP A 113 3.00 9.25 -8.51
N ALA A 114 1.90 9.32 -7.76
CA ALA A 114 0.69 10.02 -8.17
C ALA A 114 0.89 11.54 -8.35
N SER A 115 1.86 12.14 -7.66
CA SER A 115 2.16 13.57 -7.83
C SER A 115 2.77 13.89 -9.20
N LYS A 116 3.29 12.87 -9.89
CA LYS A 116 3.87 12.95 -11.23
C LYS A 116 2.96 12.38 -12.31
N GLY A 117 1.67 12.21 -12.02
CA GLY A 117 0.67 11.71 -12.99
C GLY A 117 0.59 10.19 -13.11
N SER A 118 1.36 9.42 -12.33
CA SER A 118 1.26 7.96 -12.31
C SER A 118 0.34 7.46 -11.18
N LEU A 119 0.42 6.18 -10.80
CA LEU A 119 -0.39 5.62 -9.72
C LEU A 119 0.29 5.78 -8.36
N SER A 120 -0.50 5.97 -7.31
CA SER A 120 0.02 5.92 -5.94
C SER A 120 0.37 4.47 -5.53
N SER A 121 1.27 4.33 -4.56
CA SER A 121 1.52 3.01 -3.93
C SER A 121 0.24 2.36 -3.42
N TYR A 122 -0.72 3.14 -2.92
CA TYR A 122 -2.01 2.64 -2.45
C TYR A 122 -2.86 2.05 -3.58
N ALA A 123 -2.94 2.76 -4.72
CA ALA A 123 -3.66 2.29 -5.90
C ALA A 123 -3.10 0.95 -6.43
N TRP A 124 -1.76 0.82 -6.48
CA TRP A 124 -1.09 -0.42 -6.84
C TRP A 124 -1.43 -1.59 -5.92
N ILE A 125 -1.50 -1.36 -4.61
CA ILE A 125 -1.89 -2.40 -3.65
C ILE A 125 -3.36 -2.82 -3.84
N LEU A 126 -4.26 -1.89 -4.18
CA LEU A 126 -5.65 -2.25 -4.49
C LEU A 126 -5.77 -3.05 -5.79
N MET A 127 -4.95 -2.76 -6.81
CA MET A 127 -4.87 -3.59 -8.02
C MET A 127 -4.40 -5.01 -7.68
N LEU A 128 -3.36 -5.15 -6.84
CA LEU A 128 -2.90 -6.46 -6.36
C LEU A 128 -4.01 -7.22 -5.63
N ILE A 129 -4.71 -6.56 -4.70
CA ILE A 129 -5.84 -7.16 -3.97
C ILE A 129 -6.94 -7.59 -4.95
N HIS A 130 -7.27 -6.76 -5.95
CA HIS A 130 -8.27 -7.09 -6.96
C HIS A 130 -7.91 -8.35 -7.74
N TYR A 131 -6.66 -8.45 -8.22
CA TYR A 131 -6.14 -9.64 -8.89
C TYR A 131 -6.32 -10.89 -8.02
N LEU A 132 -5.92 -10.83 -6.76
CA LEU A 132 -6.02 -11.96 -5.83
C LEU A 132 -7.45 -12.30 -5.40
N GLN A 133 -8.42 -11.41 -5.63
CA GLN A 133 -9.85 -11.63 -5.36
C GLN A 133 -10.64 -12.15 -6.56
N ARG A 134 -10.15 -11.93 -7.79
CA ARG A 134 -10.96 -12.08 -9.02
C ARG A 134 -10.38 -13.08 -10.03
N THR A 135 -9.14 -13.51 -9.86
CA THR A 135 -8.48 -14.42 -10.80
C THR A 135 -8.64 -15.87 -10.36
N GLU A 136 -9.31 -16.70 -11.15
CA GLU A 136 -9.33 -18.16 -10.96
C GLU A 136 -8.14 -18.83 -11.67
N PRO A 137 -7.54 -19.90 -11.11
CA PRO A 137 -7.85 -20.56 -9.83
C PRO A 137 -7.16 -19.92 -8.61
N ILE A 138 -6.54 -18.75 -8.78
CA ILE A 138 -5.69 -18.09 -7.78
C ILE A 138 -6.48 -17.50 -6.61
N ARG A 139 -7.79 -17.27 -6.76
CA ARG A 139 -8.66 -16.53 -5.84
C ARG A 139 -8.38 -16.90 -4.37
N MET A 140 -7.55 -16.08 -3.73
CA MET A 140 -7.03 -16.34 -2.38
C MET A 140 -7.54 -15.33 -1.36
N LEU A 141 -7.94 -14.14 -1.80
CA LEU A 141 -8.45 -13.10 -0.93
C LEU A 141 -9.98 -13.01 -1.00
N PRO A 142 -10.64 -12.77 0.15
CA PRO A 142 -12.08 -12.53 0.22
C PRO A 142 -12.35 -11.05 -0.07
N PHE A 143 -13.62 -10.67 -0.15
CA PHE A 143 -14.02 -9.27 -0.01
C PHE A 143 -14.27 -8.99 1.48
N LEU A 144 -13.34 -8.30 2.16
CA LEU A 144 -13.45 -8.02 3.61
C LEU A 144 -14.43 -6.89 3.95
N GLN A 145 -14.91 -6.16 2.94
CA GLN A 145 -15.79 -5.03 3.14
C GLN A 145 -17.24 -5.44 2.98
N LEU A 146 -18.01 -5.25 4.05
CA LEU A 146 -19.45 -5.41 4.02
C LEU A 146 -20.11 -4.03 4.03
N VAL A 147 -20.91 -3.74 3.01
CA VAL A 147 -21.73 -2.53 2.97
C VAL A 147 -22.94 -2.76 3.87
N ASN A 148 -22.97 -2.09 5.01
CA ASN A 148 -24.18 -2.01 5.83
C ASN A 148 -25.10 -0.96 5.18
N THR A 149 -26.12 -1.44 4.45
CA THR A 149 -27.07 -0.60 3.71
C THR A 149 -27.96 0.25 4.61
N GLU A 150 -28.25 -0.21 5.82
CA GLU A 150 -29.10 0.51 6.78
C GLU A 150 -28.37 1.73 7.36
N LYS A 151 -27.09 1.56 7.70
CA LYS A 151 -26.27 2.62 8.29
C LYS A 151 -25.47 3.42 7.27
N ARG A 152 -25.49 3.03 5.99
CA ARG A 152 -24.60 3.54 4.93
C ARG A 152 -23.13 3.54 5.35
N LEU A 153 -22.72 2.51 6.08
CA LEU A 153 -21.35 2.33 6.57
C LEU A 153 -20.69 1.14 5.89
N ILE A 154 -19.39 1.24 5.67
CA ILE A 154 -18.58 0.11 5.20
C ILE A 154 -17.84 -0.45 6.40
N VAL A 155 -18.17 -1.70 6.74
CA VAL A 155 -17.57 -2.41 7.88
C VAL A 155 -16.49 -3.35 7.37
N ILE A 156 -15.34 -3.34 8.04
CA ILE A 156 -14.24 -4.27 7.76
C ILE A 156 -14.45 -5.52 8.62
N LEU A 157 -14.64 -6.66 7.97
CA LEU A 157 -14.68 -7.94 8.66
C LEU A 157 -13.30 -8.27 9.22
N SER A 158 -13.24 -8.69 10.48
CA SER A 158 -12.02 -9.11 11.17
C SER A 158 -12.28 -10.39 11.96
N GLY A 159 -11.23 -11.17 12.21
CA GLY A 159 -11.33 -12.39 13.02
C GLY A 159 -11.75 -13.67 12.29
N PHE A 160 -11.99 -13.63 10.98
CA PHE A 160 -12.19 -14.83 10.18
C PHE A 160 -10.84 -15.37 9.69
N GLN A 161 -10.43 -16.54 10.18
CA GLN A 161 -9.43 -17.37 9.51
C GLN A 161 -10.14 -18.18 8.44
N VAL A 162 -9.76 -18.01 7.18
CA VAL A 162 -10.22 -18.91 6.13
C VAL A 162 -9.08 -19.80 5.72
N LEU A 163 -9.31 -21.11 5.88
CA LEU A 163 -8.41 -22.21 5.52
C LEU A 163 -8.06 -22.22 4.02
N HIS A 164 -8.81 -21.49 3.17
CA HIS A 164 -8.71 -21.55 1.71
C HIS A 164 -7.42 -20.94 1.13
N SER A 165 -6.86 -19.89 1.74
CA SER A 165 -5.60 -19.27 1.24
C SER A 165 -4.42 -20.25 1.31
N GLN A 166 -4.39 -21.12 2.32
CA GLN A 166 -3.32 -22.12 2.52
C GLN A 166 -3.37 -23.29 1.53
N CYS A 167 -4.47 -23.46 0.80
CA CYS A 167 -4.62 -24.58 -0.15
C CYS A 167 -4.04 -24.30 -1.54
N ILE A 168 -3.70 -23.05 -1.86
CA ILE A 168 -3.20 -22.67 -3.18
C ILE A 168 -1.67 -22.73 -3.17
N ALA A 169 -1.12 -23.80 -3.75
CA ALA A 169 0.31 -24.07 -3.86
C ALA A 169 1.01 -23.23 -4.96
N VAL A 170 0.72 -21.94 -5.01
CA VAL A 170 1.34 -20.97 -5.93
C VAL A 170 2.31 -20.10 -5.14
N SER A 171 3.53 -19.97 -5.66
CA SER A 171 4.60 -19.19 -5.05
C SER A 171 4.34 -17.69 -5.12
N THR A 172 4.96 -16.93 -4.19
CA THR A 172 4.96 -15.47 -4.22
C THR A 172 5.46 -14.93 -5.57
N PHE A 173 6.48 -15.56 -6.16
CA PHE A 173 7.02 -15.18 -7.47
C PHE A 173 6.01 -15.36 -8.60
N GLU A 174 5.36 -16.52 -8.69
CA GLU A 174 4.34 -16.79 -9.72
C GLU A 174 3.15 -15.84 -9.58
N LEU A 175 2.75 -15.50 -8.35
CA LEU A 175 1.70 -14.51 -8.10
C LEU A 175 2.11 -13.11 -8.57
N PHE A 176 3.37 -12.72 -8.39
CA PHE A 176 3.87 -11.41 -8.85
C PHE A 176 3.94 -11.32 -10.37
N VAL A 177 4.50 -12.34 -11.03
CA VAL A 177 4.57 -12.38 -12.50
C VAL A 177 3.16 -12.49 -13.10
N GLY A 178 2.31 -13.32 -12.51
CA GLY A 178 0.90 -13.43 -12.90
C GLY A 178 0.09 -12.15 -12.68
N PHE A 179 0.44 -11.33 -11.68
CA PHE A 179 -0.13 -9.99 -11.51
C PHE A 179 0.24 -9.06 -12.67
N LEU A 180 1.51 -9.07 -13.11
CA LEU A 180 1.96 -8.28 -14.26
C LEU A 180 1.22 -8.71 -15.53
N ASP A 181 1.19 -10.02 -15.80
CA ASP A 181 0.52 -10.58 -16.99
C ASP A 181 -0.98 -10.33 -16.99
N TYR A 182 -1.64 -10.49 -15.84
CA TYR A 182 -3.07 -10.22 -15.70
C TYR A 182 -3.42 -8.80 -16.12
N PHE A 183 -2.68 -7.81 -15.63
CA PHE A 183 -2.97 -6.40 -15.91
C PHE A 183 -2.41 -5.93 -17.26
N SER A 184 -1.42 -6.60 -17.88
CA SER A 184 -0.99 -6.28 -19.24
C SER A 184 -1.87 -6.92 -20.31
N THR A 185 -2.33 -8.16 -20.08
CA THR A 185 -2.84 -9.03 -21.15
C THR A 185 -4.33 -9.34 -21.02
N TYR A 186 -4.82 -9.57 -19.80
CA TYR A 186 -6.15 -10.15 -19.59
C TYR A 186 -7.19 -9.15 -19.05
N PHE A 187 -6.76 -8.15 -18.28
CA PHE A 187 -7.67 -7.21 -17.63
C PHE A 187 -8.28 -6.25 -18.67
N GLN A 188 -9.60 -6.34 -18.83
CA GLN A 188 -10.36 -5.48 -19.74
C GLN A 188 -10.63 -4.11 -19.10
N TYR A 189 -9.69 -3.17 -19.20
CA TYR A 189 -9.79 -1.82 -18.63
C TYR A 189 -11.05 -1.04 -19.05
N GLU A 190 -11.55 -1.28 -20.26
CA GLU A 190 -12.77 -0.65 -20.77
C GLU A 190 -14.05 -1.13 -20.07
N ARG A 191 -14.04 -2.36 -19.53
CA ARG A 191 -15.23 -3.04 -18.99
C ARG A 191 -15.20 -3.21 -17.49
N HIS A 192 -14.01 -3.25 -16.88
CA HIS A 192 -13.83 -3.58 -15.49
C HIS A 192 -13.20 -2.44 -14.70
N VAL A 193 -13.58 -2.37 -13.42
CA VAL A 193 -13.03 -1.41 -12.45
C VAL A 193 -12.30 -2.18 -11.38
N CYS A 194 -11.05 -1.79 -11.11
CA CYS A 194 -10.32 -2.34 -9.99
C CYS A 194 -11.02 -1.95 -8.69
N TYR A 195 -11.19 -2.94 -7.81
CA TYR A 195 -11.78 -2.78 -6.49
C TYR A 195 -13.20 -2.17 -6.48
N ARG A 196 -14.20 -2.84 -7.09
CA ARG A 196 -15.60 -2.34 -7.10
C ARG A 196 -16.67 -3.39 -6.79
N PRO A 197 -17.66 -3.09 -5.90
CA PRO A 197 -18.83 -3.95 -5.70
C PRO A 197 -20.08 -3.59 -6.52
N ARG A 198 -20.22 -2.37 -7.11
CA ARG A 198 -21.43 -1.92 -7.84
C ARG A 198 -21.16 -0.97 -9.01
N ASN A 199 -22.06 -0.90 -9.99
CA ASN A 199 -21.95 -0.08 -11.22
C ASN A 199 -22.02 1.45 -10.94
N CYS A 200 -20.98 2.22 -11.30
CA CYS A 200 -21.12 3.65 -11.63
C CYS A 200 -20.32 3.99 -12.91
N ARG A 201 -20.74 5.01 -13.65
CA ARG A 201 -20.09 5.40 -14.91
C ARG A 201 -19.01 6.44 -14.64
N TRP A 202 -17.77 6.12 -15.00
CA TRP A 202 -16.64 7.06 -15.01
C TRP A 202 -16.32 7.41 -16.47
N PRO A 203 -16.83 8.52 -17.01
CA PRO A 203 -16.51 8.89 -18.39
C PRO A 203 -15.05 9.35 -18.48
N ARG A 204 -14.31 8.81 -19.47
CA ARG A 204 -13.02 9.33 -19.99
C ARG A 204 -11.75 9.12 -19.13
N CYS A 205 -11.63 8.03 -18.37
CA CYS A 205 -10.34 7.62 -17.79
C CYS A 205 -9.84 6.32 -18.45
N PRO A 206 -8.56 6.22 -18.82
CA PRO A 206 -8.02 5.01 -19.45
C PRO A 206 -7.97 3.82 -18.48
N MET A 207 -7.93 4.08 -17.18
CA MET A 207 -8.10 3.07 -16.14
C MET A 207 -8.89 3.62 -14.94
N VAL A 208 -9.57 2.72 -14.23
CA VAL A 208 -10.38 3.07 -13.06
C VAL A 208 -10.07 2.14 -11.89
N ILE A 209 -9.69 2.77 -10.78
CA ILE A 209 -9.45 2.10 -9.49
C ILE A 209 -10.30 2.82 -8.46
N SER A 210 -11.37 2.17 -7.97
CA SER A 210 -12.28 2.79 -7.00
C SER A 210 -11.69 2.72 -5.60
N ASP A 211 -11.79 3.81 -4.84
CA ASP A 211 -11.46 3.74 -3.42
C ASP A 211 -12.47 2.84 -2.67
N PRO A 212 -12.02 2.03 -1.70
CA PRO A 212 -12.85 1.11 -0.94
C PRO A 212 -13.86 1.78 -0.01
N PHE A 213 -13.68 3.04 0.38
CA PHE A 213 -14.54 3.75 1.34
C PHE A 213 -15.05 5.09 0.80
N GLU A 214 -14.34 5.75 -0.11
CA GLU A 214 -14.78 6.91 -0.88
C GLU A 214 -15.20 6.47 -2.30
N LEU A 215 -16.41 5.91 -2.43
CA LEU A 215 -16.86 5.23 -3.67
C LEU A 215 -16.90 6.12 -4.93
N ASP A 216 -16.91 7.43 -4.74
CA ASP A 216 -16.86 8.43 -5.81
C ASP A 216 -15.44 8.95 -6.08
N HIS A 217 -14.41 8.24 -5.61
CA HIS A 217 -13.01 8.58 -5.88
C HIS A 217 -12.34 7.53 -6.76
N ASN A 218 -11.95 7.95 -7.96
CA ASN A 218 -11.04 7.19 -8.82
C ASN A 218 -9.59 7.49 -8.42
N LEU A 219 -8.89 6.50 -7.86
CA LEU A 219 -7.49 6.61 -7.47
C LEU A 219 -6.53 6.71 -8.67
N ALA A 220 -7.00 6.41 -9.87
CA ALA A 220 -6.27 6.56 -11.12
C ALA A 220 -6.63 7.85 -11.89
N GLN A 221 -7.33 8.81 -11.26
CA GLN A 221 -7.77 10.03 -11.94
C GLN A 221 -6.62 10.88 -12.53
N SER A 222 -5.39 10.73 -12.03
CA SER A 222 -4.20 11.46 -12.50
C SER A 222 -3.53 10.81 -13.71
N VAL A 223 -3.91 9.57 -14.06
CA VAL A 223 -3.32 8.80 -15.15
C VAL A 223 -3.95 9.22 -16.47
N ASN A 224 -3.15 9.84 -17.34
CA ASN A 224 -3.52 10.15 -18.72
C ASN A 224 -3.24 8.97 -19.66
N GLU A 225 -3.59 9.12 -20.94
CA GLU A 225 -3.43 8.06 -21.95
C GLU A 225 -1.97 7.60 -22.09
N ASP A 226 -1.02 8.54 -22.18
CA ASP A 226 0.40 8.23 -22.36
C ASP A 226 0.97 7.47 -21.16
N MET A 227 0.64 7.91 -19.94
CA MET A 227 1.06 7.24 -18.71
C MET A 227 0.41 5.86 -18.59
N PHE A 228 -0.85 5.72 -19.00
CA PHE A 228 -1.53 4.42 -19.04
C PHE A 228 -0.82 3.45 -20.00
N GLN A 229 -0.52 3.89 -21.23
CA GLN A 229 0.24 3.07 -22.18
C GLN A 229 1.61 2.70 -21.64
N TYR A 230 2.30 3.64 -20.99
CA TYR A 230 3.59 3.39 -20.36
C TYR A 230 3.49 2.38 -19.20
N ILE A 231 2.45 2.45 -18.38
CA ILE A 231 2.17 1.48 -17.32
C ILE A 231 1.99 0.07 -17.92
N CYS A 232 1.16 -0.06 -18.95
CA CYS A 232 0.92 -1.34 -19.63
C CYS A 232 2.22 -1.91 -20.21
N LEU A 233 2.99 -1.08 -20.93
CA LEU A 233 4.29 -1.48 -21.49
C LEU A 233 5.28 -1.91 -20.41
N CYS A 234 5.33 -1.22 -19.27
CA CYS A 234 6.17 -1.60 -18.14
C CYS A 234 5.79 -2.99 -17.61
N MET A 235 4.50 -3.31 -17.49
CA MET A 235 4.03 -4.61 -17.03
C MET A 235 4.40 -5.71 -18.03
N GLU A 236 4.12 -5.51 -19.31
CA GLU A 236 4.44 -6.46 -20.39
C GLU A 236 5.95 -6.75 -20.49
N HIS A 237 6.77 -5.70 -20.53
CA HIS A 237 8.22 -5.84 -20.60
C HIS A 237 8.79 -6.50 -19.34
N SER A 238 8.30 -6.12 -18.16
CA SER A 238 8.75 -6.74 -16.90
C SER A 238 8.38 -8.22 -16.85
N HIS A 239 7.15 -8.57 -17.26
CA HIS A 239 6.71 -9.95 -17.36
C HIS A 239 7.64 -10.75 -18.28
N ALA A 240 7.93 -10.24 -19.48
CA ALA A 240 8.85 -10.88 -20.42
C ALA A 240 10.25 -11.10 -19.82
N VAL A 241 10.81 -10.09 -19.13
CA VAL A 241 12.12 -10.20 -18.47
C VAL A 241 12.13 -11.23 -17.35
N PHE A 242 11.09 -11.27 -16.50
CA PHE A 242 11.02 -12.24 -15.40
C PHE A 242 10.79 -13.68 -15.87
N MET A 243 10.22 -13.86 -17.08
CA MET A 243 9.99 -15.16 -17.70
C MET A 243 11.12 -15.60 -18.64
N ASP A 244 12.09 -14.74 -18.94
CA ASP A 244 13.25 -15.11 -19.75
C ASP A 244 14.18 -16.06 -18.97
N GLN A 245 14.30 -17.28 -19.46
CA GLN A 245 15.09 -18.34 -18.82
C GLN A 245 16.58 -18.01 -18.77
N ASN A 246 17.13 -17.31 -19.77
CA ASN A 246 18.55 -16.99 -19.83
C ASN A 246 18.88 -15.89 -18.83
N LEU A 247 18.11 -14.79 -18.82
CA LEU A 247 18.30 -13.71 -17.86
C LEU A 247 18.12 -14.19 -16.42
N ARG A 248 17.12 -15.05 -16.19
CA ARG A 248 16.92 -15.68 -14.88
C ARG A 248 18.09 -16.57 -14.50
N ALA A 249 18.61 -17.40 -15.41
CA ALA A 249 19.76 -18.25 -15.14
C ALA A 249 21.02 -17.43 -14.86
N GLU A 250 21.28 -16.37 -15.63
CA GLU A 250 22.41 -15.46 -15.42
C GLU A 250 22.31 -14.74 -14.06
N PHE A 251 21.13 -14.25 -13.71
CA PHE A 251 20.88 -13.66 -12.40
C PHE A 251 21.17 -14.65 -11.27
N LEU A 252 20.62 -15.87 -11.35
CA LEU A 252 20.84 -16.90 -10.33
C LEU A 252 22.32 -17.30 -10.21
N VAL A 253 23.04 -17.40 -11.33
CA VAL A 253 24.49 -17.64 -11.34
C VAL A 253 25.24 -16.50 -10.67
N SER A 254 24.85 -15.24 -10.91
CA SER A 254 25.43 -14.08 -10.22
C SER A 254 25.23 -14.13 -8.69
N LYS A 255 24.26 -14.90 -8.20
CA LYS A 255 23.98 -15.14 -6.78
C LYS A 255 24.59 -16.44 -6.24
N GLY A 256 25.43 -17.10 -7.03
CA GLY A 256 26.12 -18.32 -6.63
C GLY A 256 25.29 -19.60 -6.79
N CYS A 257 24.14 -19.56 -7.49
CA CYS A 257 23.42 -20.77 -7.85
C CYS A 257 24.09 -21.48 -9.05
N PRO A 258 24.26 -22.82 -9.03
CA PRO A 258 24.84 -23.56 -10.15
C PRO A 258 24.04 -23.44 -11.46
N ARG A 259 24.72 -23.39 -12.61
CA ARG A 259 24.06 -23.47 -13.93
C ARG A 259 23.27 -24.79 -14.04
N GLY A 260 22.03 -24.71 -14.52
CA GLY A 260 21.15 -25.87 -14.70
C GLY A 260 20.19 -26.15 -13.53
N THR A 261 20.23 -25.37 -12.44
CA THR A 261 19.22 -25.45 -11.36
C THR A 261 18.10 -24.41 -11.49
N ALA A 262 18.09 -23.58 -12.54
CA ALA A 262 17.19 -22.41 -12.66
C ALA A 262 15.69 -22.74 -12.51
N ASP A 263 15.27 -23.90 -13.03
CA ASP A 263 13.88 -24.38 -12.95
C ASP A 263 13.53 -24.97 -11.58
N LYS A 264 14.54 -25.33 -10.77
CA LYS A 264 14.38 -25.90 -9.43
C LYS A 264 14.60 -24.88 -8.31
N VAL A 265 15.18 -23.73 -8.62
CA VAL A 265 15.41 -22.66 -7.65
C VAL A 265 14.10 -21.89 -7.48
N HIS A 266 13.51 -22.02 -6.29
CA HIS A 266 12.42 -21.17 -5.87
C HIS A 266 12.97 -19.76 -5.61
N MET A 267 12.44 -18.76 -6.30
CA MET A 267 12.80 -17.36 -6.07
C MET A 267 12.19 -16.94 -4.72
N ASN A 268 12.96 -17.14 -3.66
CA ASN A 268 12.57 -16.76 -2.32
C ASN A 268 12.72 -15.25 -2.08
N ASP A 269 12.21 -14.80 -0.95
CA ASP A 269 12.22 -13.40 -0.58
C ASP A 269 13.63 -12.81 -0.64
N ASP A 270 14.67 -13.55 -0.23
CA ASP A 270 16.07 -13.10 -0.24
C ASP A 270 16.61 -12.81 -1.65
N LEU A 271 16.29 -13.66 -2.62
CA LEU A 271 16.70 -13.48 -4.02
C LEU A 271 15.99 -12.29 -4.67
N LEU A 272 14.75 -12.00 -4.23
CA LEU A 272 13.95 -10.89 -4.75
C LEU A 272 14.12 -9.60 -3.95
N ARG A 273 14.79 -9.64 -2.78
CA ARG A 273 15.14 -8.45 -1.97
C ARG A 273 16.02 -7.46 -2.70
N GLU A 274 16.78 -7.89 -3.70
CA GLU A 274 17.57 -6.98 -4.54
C GLU A 274 16.70 -6.17 -5.53
N TYR A 275 15.45 -6.61 -5.73
CA TYR A 275 14.35 -5.81 -6.29
C TYR A 275 13.61 -4.97 -5.22
N GLY A 276 14.05 -5.02 -3.96
CA GLY A 276 13.87 -4.00 -2.92
C GLY A 276 13.00 -4.33 -1.70
N VAL A 277 13.20 -5.51 -1.10
CA VAL A 277 12.64 -5.84 0.23
C VAL A 277 13.77 -5.82 1.28
N SER A 278 13.45 -5.50 2.54
CA SER A 278 14.35 -5.67 3.69
C SER A 278 13.71 -6.68 4.68
N PRO A 279 14.50 -7.57 5.33
CA PRO A 279 14.03 -8.68 6.19
C PRO A 279 13.19 -8.38 7.44
N PHE A 280 12.64 -7.17 7.63
CA PHE A 280 12.32 -6.70 8.98
C PHE A 280 11.03 -5.88 9.05
N ALA A 281 9.96 -6.36 8.42
CA ALA A 281 8.61 -5.85 8.68
C ALA A 281 8.16 -6.14 10.12
N ASP A 282 8.75 -7.13 10.80
CA ASP A 282 8.35 -7.51 12.16
C ASP A 282 8.91 -6.62 13.27
N VAL A 283 10.05 -5.94 13.05
CA VAL A 283 10.70 -5.17 14.13
C VAL A 283 10.10 -3.77 14.29
N LEU A 284 9.61 -3.15 13.22
CA LEU A 284 8.99 -1.81 13.31
C LEU A 284 7.58 -1.85 13.92
N ALA A 285 6.87 -2.97 13.81
CA ALA A 285 5.61 -3.15 14.51
C ALA A 285 5.84 -3.12 16.04
N THR A 286 6.88 -3.80 16.53
CA THR A 286 7.17 -3.86 17.97
C THR A 286 7.59 -2.51 18.56
N TYR A 287 8.42 -1.73 17.84
CA TYR A 287 8.84 -0.39 18.32
C TYR A 287 7.76 0.69 18.20
N ALA A 288 6.85 0.59 17.22
CA ALA A 288 5.72 1.52 17.10
C ALA A 288 4.68 1.34 18.22
N TYR A 289 4.59 0.15 18.84
CA TYR A 289 3.76 -0.09 20.02
C TYR A 289 4.40 0.44 21.32
N GLU A 290 5.73 0.39 21.47
CA GLU A 290 6.41 0.89 22.67
C GLU A 290 6.43 2.43 22.77
N TYR A 291 6.43 3.16 21.66
CA TYR A 291 6.39 4.63 21.67
C TYR A 291 4.99 5.24 21.86
N VAL A 292 3.92 4.44 21.88
CA VAL A 292 2.54 4.91 22.14
C VAL A 292 2.14 4.76 23.62
N LEU A 293 3.00 4.18 24.46
CA LEU A 293 2.76 4.04 25.91
C LEU A 293 3.35 5.19 26.77
N ILE A 294 3.98 6.20 26.16
CA ILE A 294 4.40 7.43 26.86
C ILE A 294 3.50 8.59 26.40
N THR A 295 2.21 8.52 26.74
CA THR A 295 1.31 9.70 26.90
C THR A 295 -0.01 9.36 27.58
N SER A 296 -0.12 8.17 28.16
CA SER A 296 -1.26 7.76 28.99
C SER A 296 -0.76 7.50 30.40
N LEU A 297 -0.36 8.55 31.14
CA LEU A 297 -0.26 8.57 32.60
C LEU A 297 0.09 10.00 33.08
N SER A 298 -0.85 10.93 32.95
CA SER A 298 -0.98 12.02 33.92
C SER A 298 -2.46 12.28 34.12
N GLN A 299 -2.91 11.81 35.27
CA GLN A 299 -4.29 11.62 35.67
C GLN A 299 -5.12 12.90 35.61
N ILE A 300 -6.28 12.75 34.97
CA ILE A 300 -7.53 13.33 35.45
C ILE A 300 -7.68 12.94 36.92
N ARG A 301 -7.49 13.88 37.84
CA ARG A 301 -8.15 13.89 39.15
C ARG A 301 -9.19 15.01 39.15
N CYS A 302 -10.32 14.73 38.54
CA CYS A 302 -11.60 15.32 38.96
C CYS A 302 -12.36 14.22 39.69
N ARG A 303 -12.50 14.34 41.01
CA ARG A 303 -13.57 13.70 41.77
C ARG A 303 -14.45 14.82 42.32
N CYS A 304 -15.66 14.91 41.80
CA CYS A 304 -16.77 15.54 42.52
C CYS A 304 -17.30 14.53 43.56
N ASN A 305 -17.46 14.98 44.80
CA ASN A 305 -18.68 14.86 45.64
C ASN A 305 -18.34 15.06 47.12
N ALA A 306 -18.61 16.25 47.63
CA ALA A 306 -19.36 16.56 48.85
C ALA A 306 -19.65 18.07 48.85
#